data_AF-A0A2U1TMQ9-F1
#
_entry.id   AF-A0A2U1TMQ9-F1
#
_cell.length_a   1.000
_cell.length_b   1.000
_cell.length_c   1.000
_cell.angle_alpha   90.00
_cell.angle_beta   90.00
_cell.angle_gamma   90.00
#
_symmetry.space_group_name_H-M   'P 1'
#
loop_
_entity.id
_entity.type
_entity.pdbx_description
1 polymer ?
#
loop_
_entity_poly.entity_id
_entity_poly.type
_entity_poly.pdbx_seq_one_letter_code
_entity_poly.pdbx_strand_id
1 'polypeptide(L)'
;MFGIFPEGKPVNVEGELVLPALIIIDEFSEMINIPLTYWSIKNYKKSWLKSLEKGLASKKHATLAVSMYEPENTNFLFTWVLYFYDDKVFVQNKVLFLDEYPDFTVDKINDFIEPRITHNEDGMKISEWSTDLKSVLVFFNSLND
;
A
#
# COMPACT_ATOMS: atom_id res chain seq x y z
N MET A 1 13.91 6.75 5.22
CA MET A 1 13.46 5.38 5.55
C MET A 1 12.07 5.19 4.98
N PHE A 2 11.77 3.99 4.49
CA PHE A 2 10.44 3.63 4.03
C PHE A 2 9.98 2.33 4.70
N GLY A 3 8.69 2.21 4.99
CA GLY A 3 8.09 0.94 5.39
C GLY A 3 6.77 1.07 6.14
N ILE A 4 6.13 -0.08 6.37
CA ILE A 4 4.93 -0.20 7.21
C ILE A 4 5.29 -1.11 8.39
N PHE A 5 5.15 -0.58 9.61
CA PHE A 5 5.64 -1.20 10.83
C PHE A 5 4.47 -1.47 11.78
N PRO A 6 3.98 -2.71 11.87
CA PRO A 6 2.96 -3.08 12.85
C PRO A 6 3.47 -2.90 14.29
N GLU A 7 2.62 -2.36 15.15
CA GLU A 7 2.93 -2.03 16.53
C GLU A 7 2.03 -2.81 17.50
N GLY A 8 2.62 -3.17 18.65
CA GLY A 8 1.86 -3.71 19.78
C GLY A 8 1.12 -5.02 19.48
N LYS A 9 -0.13 -5.08 19.93
CA LYS A 9 -1.03 -6.24 19.79
C LYS A 9 -2.28 -5.81 19.02
N PRO A 10 -2.97 -6.75 18.33
CA PRO A 10 -4.27 -6.46 17.75
C PRO A 10 -5.24 -5.86 18.78
N VAL A 11 -5.98 -4.83 18.37
CA VAL A 11 -6.99 -4.15 19.19
C VAL A 11 -8.32 -4.17 18.46
N ASN A 12 -9.42 -4.03 19.21
CA ASN A 12 -10.73 -3.83 18.61
C ASN A 12 -10.98 -2.33 18.44
N VAL A 13 -11.21 -1.88 17.21
CA VAL A 13 -11.56 -0.49 16.87
C VAL A 13 -12.89 -0.54 16.13
N GLU A 14 -13.91 0.12 16.69
CA GLU A 14 -15.26 0.19 16.10
C GLU A 14 -15.88 -1.17 15.74
N GLY A 15 -15.57 -2.21 16.53
CA GLY A 15 -16.08 -3.57 16.31
C GLY A 15 -15.19 -4.43 15.42
N GLU A 16 -14.16 -3.86 14.79
CA GLU A 16 -13.21 -4.59 13.94
C GLU A 16 -11.89 -4.91 14.67
N LEU A 17 -11.38 -6.12 14.47
CA LEU A 17 -10.03 -6.49 14.92
C LEU A 17 -8.98 -5.93 13.95
N VAL A 18 -8.19 -4.98 14.41
CA VAL A 18 -7.14 -4.31 13.63
C VAL A 18 -5.79 -4.44 14.31
N LEU A 19 -4.71 -4.33 13.52
CA LEU A 19 -3.35 -4.19 14.00
C LEU A 19 -2.88 -2.75 13.75
N PRO A 20 -2.66 -1.95 14.81
CA PRO A 20 -2.06 -0.64 14.67
C PRO A 20 -0.70 -0.76 13.98
N ALA A 21 -0.40 0.14 13.07
CA ALA A 21 0.87 0.20 12.38
C ALA A 21 1.24 1.65 12.07
N LEU A 22 2.53 1.90 11.88
CA LEU A 22 3.04 3.18 11.43
C LEU A 22 3.56 3.02 10.00
N ILE A 23 3.04 3.78 9.04
CA ILE A 23 3.72 3.97 7.76
C ILE A 23 4.73 5.10 7.93
N ILE A 24 5.95 4.89 7.45
CA ILE A 24 7.03 5.89 7.47
C ILE A 24 7.50 6.12 6.04
N ILE A 25 7.58 7.40 5.65
CA ILE A 25 8.07 7.90 4.36
C ILE A 25 9.01 9.07 4.67
N ASP A 26 10.28 8.76 4.92
CA ASP A 26 11.28 9.68 5.45
C ASP A 26 10.79 10.41 6.70
N GLU A 27 10.64 11.74 6.64
CA GLU A 27 10.20 12.57 7.78
C GLU A 27 8.69 12.50 8.02
N PHE A 28 7.92 11.93 7.08
CA PHE A 28 6.49 11.74 7.23
C PHE A 28 6.19 10.39 7.89
N SER A 29 5.23 10.39 8.81
CA SER A 29 4.67 9.17 9.36
C SER A 29 3.18 9.31 9.65
N GLU A 30 2.44 8.23 9.48
CA GLU A 30 1.00 8.19 9.74
C GLU A 30 0.62 6.88 10.43
N MET A 31 -0.19 6.96 11.49
CA MET A 31 -0.76 5.78 12.12
C MET A 31 -1.90 5.23 11.27
N ILE A 32 -1.86 3.94 11.00
CA ILE A 32 -2.90 3.21 10.28
C ILE A 32 -3.36 2.02 11.11
N ASN A 33 -4.61 1.61 10.93
CA ASN A 33 -5.18 0.42 11.53
C ASN A 33 -5.36 -0.63 10.42
N ILE A 34 -4.55 -1.70 10.45
CA ILE A 34 -4.60 -2.76 9.43
C ILE A 34 -5.66 -3.79 9.84
N PRO A 35 -6.78 -3.94 9.10
CA PRO A 35 -7.79 -4.96 9.34
C PRO A 35 -7.21 -6.37 9.33
N LEU A 36 -7.54 -7.16 10.36
CA LEU A 36 -7.13 -8.56 10.49
C LEU A 36 -8.28 -9.57 10.31
N THR A 37 -9.46 -9.10 9.89
CA THR A 37 -10.68 -9.90 9.75
C THR A 37 -10.60 -10.91 8.61
N TYR A 38 -9.93 -10.57 7.51
CA TYR A 38 -9.71 -11.46 6.37
C TYR A 38 -8.24 -11.86 6.20
N TRP A 39 -7.33 -10.90 6.23
CA TRP A 39 -5.90 -11.15 6.10
C TRP A 39 -5.16 -11.11 7.43
N SER A 40 -4.28 -12.08 7.67
CA SER A 40 -3.26 -11.94 8.70
C SER A 40 -2.18 -10.96 8.25
N ILE A 41 -1.39 -10.43 9.18
CA ILE A 41 -0.23 -9.59 8.84
C ILE A 41 0.77 -10.30 7.91
N LYS A 42 0.86 -11.64 7.98
CA LYS A 42 1.68 -12.44 7.06
C LYS A 42 1.16 -12.37 5.62
N ASN A 43 -0.17 -12.33 5.43
CA ASN A 43 -0.77 -12.17 4.12
C ASN A 43 -0.48 -10.79 3.53
N TYR A 44 -0.60 -9.72 4.32
CA TYR A 44 -0.22 -8.36 3.91
C TYR A 44 1.25 -8.30 3.48
N LYS A 45 2.18 -8.77 4.32
CA LYS A 45 3.61 -8.79 3.98
C LYS A 45 3.90 -9.56 2.69
N LYS A 46 3.27 -10.72 2.49
CA LYS A 46 3.40 -11.51 1.25
C LYS A 46 2.86 -10.76 0.03
N SER A 47 1.75 -10.05 0.18
CA SER A 47 1.19 -9.21 -0.88
C SER A 47 2.12 -8.05 -1.23
N TRP A 48 2.60 -7.32 -0.22
CA TRP A 48 3.56 -6.22 -0.37
C TRP A 48 4.84 -6.67 -1.05
N LEU A 49 5.38 -7.82 -0.65
CA LEU A 49 6.58 -8.40 -1.25
C LEU A 49 6.38 -8.65 -2.75
N LYS A 50 5.32 -9.35 -3.14
CA LYS A 50 5.01 -9.63 -4.56
C LYS A 50 4.77 -8.34 -5.36
N SER A 51 4.08 -7.39 -4.75
CA SER A 51 3.75 -6.11 -5.37
C SER A 51 5.02 -5.27 -5.63
N LEU A 52 5.92 -5.19 -4.65
CA LEU A 52 7.21 -4.53 -4.77
C LEU A 52 8.11 -5.24 -5.77
N GLU A 53 8.17 -6.57 -5.77
CA GLU A 53 8.94 -7.36 -6.73
C GLU A 53 8.55 -7.01 -8.18
N LYS A 54 7.25 -7.03 -8.49
CA LYS A 54 6.72 -6.65 -9.81
C LYS A 54 6.98 -5.18 -10.13
N GLY A 55 6.78 -4.29 -9.17
CA GLY A 55 6.95 -2.84 -9.35
C GLY A 55 8.40 -2.45 -9.61
N LEU A 56 9.34 -3.02 -8.86
CA LEU A 56 10.78 -2.81 -9.01
C LEU A 56 11.28 -3.38 -10.35
N ALA A 57 10.85 -4.58 -10.73
CA ALA A 57 11.23 -5.20 -12.00
C ALA A 57 10.73 -4.40 -13.22
N SER A 58 9.50 -3.89 -13.16
CA SER A 58 8.91 -3.09 -14.23
C SER A 58 9.31 -1.61 -14.22
N LYS A 59 9.87 -1.12 -13.10
CA LYS A 59 10.15 0.30 -12.82
C LYS A 59 8.93 1.22 -13.02
N LYS A 60 7.72 0.68 -12.80
CA LYS A 60 6.47 1.45 -12.89
C LYS A 60 5.98 1.84 -11.51
N HIS A 61 5.23 0.94 -10.87
CA HIS A 61 4.67 1.17 -9.55
C HIS A 61 4.42 -0.12 -8.78
N ALA A 62 4.31 0.01 -7.47
CA ALA A 62 3.91 -1.04 -6.55
C ALA A 62 2.78 -0.54 -5.64
N THR A 63 1.77 -1.38 -5.42
CA THR A 63 0.60 -1.07 -4.60
C THR A 63 0.64 -1.86 -3.29
N LEU A 64 0.71 -1.16 -2.16
CA LEU A 64 0.68 -1.76 -0.83
C LEU A 64 -0.71 -1.60 -0.22
N ALA A 65 -1.54 -2.63 -0.30
CA ALA A 65 -2.83 -2.63 0.39
C ALA A 65 -2.63 -2.60 1.90
N VAL A 66 -3.30 -1.69 2.59
CA VAL A 66 -3.33 -1.60 4.06
C VAL A 66 -4.71 -1.89 4.65
N SER A 67 -5.68 -2.16 3.79
CA SER A 67 -6.91 -2.88 4.12
C SER A 67 -7.15 -4.01 3.13
N MET A 68 -7.79 -5.08 3.61
CA MET A 68 -8.24 -6.19 2.79
C MET A 68 -9.36 -6.94 3.51
N TYR A 69 -10.39 -7.28 2.74
CA TYR A 69 -11.58 -8.00 3.18
C TYR A 69 -11.91 -9.08 2.14
N GLU A 70 -13.00 -9.82 2.34
CA GLU A 70 -13.47 -10.77 1.34
C GLU A 70 -13.83 -10.03 0.04
N PRO A 71 -13.16 -10.32 -1.10
CA PRO A 71 -13.27 -9.49 -2.30
C PRO A 71 -14.71 -9.31 -2.82
N GLU A 72 -15.54 -10.36 -2.70
CA GLU A 72 -16.95 -10.33 -3.13
C GLU A 72 -17.82 -9.36 -2.32
N ASN A 73 -17.38 -9.00 -1.11
CA ASN A 73 -18.10 -8.15 -0.16
C ASN A 73 -17.40 -6.81 0.08
N THR A 74 -16.41 -6.45 -0.74
CA THR A 74 -15.55 -5.29 -0.53
C THR A 74 -15.79 -4.22 -1.59
N ASN A 75 -16.17 -3.01 -1.16
CA ASN A 75 -16.36 -1.90 -2.09
C ASN A 75 -15.05 -1.20 -2.46
N PHE A 76 -14.13 -1.06 -1.51
CA PHE A 76 -12.86 -0.38 -1.74
C PHE A 76 -11.76 -0.83 -0.79
N LEU A 77 -10.50 -0.55 -1.18
CA LEU A 77 -9.31 -0.82 -0.40
C LEU A 77 -8.50 0.46 -0.19
N PHE A 78 -7.94 0.64 1.00
CA PHE A 78 -6.92 1.64 1.24
C PHE A 78 -5.56 1.11 0.83
N THR A 79 -4.82 1.90 0.06
CA THR A 79 -3.53 1.51 -0.49
C THR A 79 -2.51 2.64 -0.39
N TRP A 80 -1.25 2.27 -0.31
CA TRP A 80 -0.11 3.14 -0.52
C TRP A 80 0.58 2.74 -1.82
N VAL A 81 0.59 3.65 -2.80
CA VAL A 81 1.15 3.40 -4.13
C VAL A 81 2.52 4.06 -4.23
N LEU A 82 3.52 3.28 -4.61
CA LEU A 82 4.87 3.71 -4.88
C LEU A 82 5.08 3.82 -6.39
N TYR A 83 5.46 4.99 -6.88
CA TYR A 83 5.81 5.23 -8.27
C TYR A 83 7.32 5.42 -8.41
N PHE A 84 7.97 4.59 -9.21
CA PHE A 84 9.43 4.55 -9.35
C PHE A 84 9.91 5.48 -10.47
N TYR A 85 10.82 6.39 -10.15
CA TYR A 85 11.46 7.32 -11.08
C TYR A 85 12.95 7.40 -10.78
N ASP A 86 13.74 6.59 -11.50
CA ASP A 86 15.17 6.41 -11.25
C ASP A 86 15.45 6.13 -9.76
N ASP A 87 16.21 7.00 -9.08
CA ASP A 87 16.57 6.84 -7.67
C ASP A 87 15.53 7.44 -6.69
N LYS A 88 14.43 8.01 -7.21
CA LYS A 88 13.37 8.62 -6.42
C LYS A 88 12.07 7.82 -6.52
N VAL A 89 11.37 7.72 -5.39
CA VAL A 89 10.07 7.06 -5.32
C VAL A 89 9.04 8.05 -4.80
N PHE A 90 7.96 8.25 -5.55
CA PHE A 90 6.82 9.05 -5.12
C PHE A 90 5.77 8.13 -4.51
N VAL A 91 5.19 8.54 -3.39
CA VAL A 91 4.27 7.72 -2.62
C VAL A 91 2.95 8.47 -2.47
N GLN A 92 1.84 7.84 -2.86
CA GLN A 92 0.49 8.40 -2.73
C GLN A 92 -0.39 7.46 -1.93
N ASN A 93 -1.23 8.01 -1.05
CA ASN A 93 -2.33 7.26 -0.45
C ASN A 93 -3.51 7.26 -1.43
N LYS A 94 -3.99 6.07 -1.82
CA LYS A 94 -5.08 5.91 -2.78
C LYS A 94 -6.13 4.94 -2.27
N VAL A 95 -7.38 5.28 -2.53
CA VAL A 95 -8.51 4.36 -2.40
C VAL A 95 -8.70 3.66 -3.74
N LEU A 96 -8.66 2.33 -3.73
CA LEU A 96 -8.96 1.50 -4.89
C LEU A 96 -10.42 1.03 -4.78
N PHE A 97 -11.29 1.56 -5.62
CA PHE A 97 -12.72 1.18 -5.70
C PHE A 97 -12.86 -0.11 -6.52
N LEU A 98 -13.33 -1.19 -5.90
CA LEU A 98 -13.35 -2.53 -6.50
C LEU A 98 -14.57 -2.77 -7.39
N ASP A 99 -15.64 -1.99 -7.22
CA ASP A 99 -16.82 -2.01 -8.09
C ASP A 99 -16.49 -1.59 -9.54
N GLU A 100 -15.41 -0.84 -9.74
CA GLU A 100 -14.86 -0.52 -11.06
C GLU A 100 -14.09 -1.70 -11.71
N TYR A 101 -13.76 -2.74 -10.92
CA TYR A 101 -12.89 -3.84 -11.34
C TYR A 101 -13.49 -5.22 -10.99
N PRO A 102 -14.50 -5.70 -11.74
CA PRO A 102 -15.16 -6.98 -11.46
C PRO A 102 -14.22 -8.19 -11.52
N ASP A 103 -13.10 -8.09 -12.24
CA ASP A 103 -12.06 -9.11 -12.34
C ASP A 103 -10.91 -8.91 -11.34
N PHE A 104 -11.13 -8.13 -10.27
CA PHE A 104 -10.11 -7.85 -9.27
C PHE A 104 -9.55 -9.12 -8.67
N THR A 105 -8.22 -9.24 -8.73
CA THR A 105 -7.49 -10.27 -8.01
C THR A 105 -6.30 -9.65 -7.34
N VAL A 106 -6.07 -10.04 -6.09
CA VAL A 106 -5.05 -9.41 -5.26
C VAL A 106 -3.62 -9.62 -5.79
N ASP A 107 -3.36 -10.74 -6.47
CA ASP A 107 -2.08 -11.00 -7.11
C ASP A 107 -1.80 -10.04 -8.29
N LYS A 108 -2.83 -9.35 -8.79
CA LYS A 108 -2.76 -8.36 -9.88
C LYS A 108 -3.02 -6.93 -9.39
N ILE A 109 -2.91 -6.65 -8.08
CA ILE A 109 -3.25 -5.33 -7.51
C ILE A 109 -2.55 -4.14 -8.21
N ASN A 110 -1.34 -4.34 -8.74
CA ASN A 110 -0.63 -3.29 -9.49
C ASN A 110 -1.29 -2.96 -10.84
N ASP A 111 -1.99 -3.91 -11.45
CA ASP A 111 -2.62 -3.74 -12.77
C ASP A 111 -3.85 -2.82 -12.69
N PHE A 112 -4.41 -2.63 -11.49
CA PHE A 112 -5.57 -1.78 -11.21
C PHE A 112 -5.20 -0.37 -10.73
N ILE A 113 -3.92 0.00 -10.83
CA ILE A 113 -3.44 1.33 -10.46
C ILE A 113 -2.98 2.09 -11.69
N GLU A 114 -3.61 3.23 -11.90
CA GLU A 114 -3.27 4.16 -12.97
C GLU A 114 -1.89 4.81 -12.76
N PRO A 115 -1.24 5.27 -13.85
CA PRO A 115 0.00 6.04 -13.80
C PRO A 115 -0.08 7.25 -12.86
N ARG A 116 1.09 7.69 -12.39
CA ARG A 116 1.20 8.83 -11.47
C ARG A 116 0.61 10.11 -12.10
N ILE A 117 -0.36 10.68 -11.41
CA ILE A 117 -0.87 12.04 -11.62
C ILE A 117 -0.66 12.85 -10.33
N THR A 118 -0.45 14.16 -10.45
CA THR A 118 -0.18 15.03 -9.29
C THR A 118 -1.34 15.98 -8.97
N HIS A 119 -2.32 16.09 -9.88
CA HIS A 119 -3.53 16.87 -9.71
C HIS A 119 -4.72 16.04 -10.20
N ASN A 120 -5.87 16.18 -9.54
CA ASN A 120 -7.12 15.56 -9.97
C ASN A 120 -7.81 16.39 -11.09
N GLU A 121 -8.99 15.94 -11.53
CA GLU A 121 -9.76 16.59 -12.61
C GLU A 121 -10.15 18.04 -12.29
N ASP A 122 -10.30 18.38 -11.01
CA ASP A 122 -10.60 19.73 -10.53
C ASP A 122 -9.34 20.60 -10.38
N GLY A 123 -8.15 20.07 -10.72
CA GLY A 123 -6.87 20.75 -10.56
C GLY A 123 -6.36 20.80 -9.11
N MET A 124 -6.98 20.06 -8.18
CA MET A 124 -6.51 19.97 -6.80
C MET A 124 -5.30 19.04 -6.70
N LYS A 125 -4.29 19.46 -5.93
CA LYS A 125 -3.07 18.68 -5.72
C LYS A 125 -3.37 17.40 -4.93
N ILE A 126 -2.87 16.27 -5.42
CA ILE A 126 -2.94 14.98 -4.74
C ILE A 126 -1.88 14.92 -3.63
N SER A 127 -2.27 14.41 -2.47
CA SER A 127 -1.35 14.15 -1.36
C SER A 127 -0.27 13.17 -1.81
N GLU A 128 0.98 13.61 -1.73
CA GLU A 128 2.12 12.86 -2.22
C GLU A 128 3.34 13.16 -1.37
N TRP A 129 4.08 12.10 -1.07
CA TRP A 129 5.36 12.12 -0.39
C TRP A 129 6.43 11.53 -1.31
N SER A 130 7.68 11.64 -0.91
CA SER A 130 8.76 10.98 -1.65
C SER A 130 9.81 10.43 -0.72
N THR A 131 10.45 9.36 -1.16
CA THR A 131 11.62 8.76 -0.52
C THR A 131 12.60 8.30 -1.60
N ASP A 132 13.78 7.84 -1.18
CA ASP A 132 14.79 7.29 -2.08
C ASP A 132 14.55 5.80 -2.37
N LEU A 133 14.99 5.34 -3.55
CA LEU A 133 14.84 3.94 -3.97
C LEU A 133 15.54 2.98 -2.99
N LYS A 134 16.67 3.37 -2.41
CA LYS A 134 17.41 2.53 -1.46
C LYS A 134 16.60 2.29 -0.18
N SER A 135 15.88 3.29 0.35
CA SER A 135 14.95 3.12 1.46
C SER A 135 13.86 2.08 1.16
N VAL A 136 13.31 2.07 -0.06
CA VAL A 136 12.33 1.07 -0.49
C VAL A 136 12.94 -0.33 -0.61
N LEU A 137 14.16 -0.43 -1.15
CA LEU A 137 14.89 -1.71 -1.25
C LEU A 137 15.20 -2.31 0.12
N VAL A 138 15.53 -1.49 1.12
CA VAL A 138 15.72 -1.95 2.51
C VAL A 138 14.42 -2.57 3.05
N PHE A 139 13.29 -1.90 2.85
CA PHE A 139 12.00 -2.46 3.26
C PHE A 139 11.66 -3.75 2.51
N PHE A 140 11.81 -3.75 1.19
CA PHE A 140 11.60 -4.94 0.35
C PHE A 140 12.39 -6.15 0.86
N ASN A 141 13.68 -5.98 1.16
CA ASN A 141 14.51 -7.06 1.69
C ASN A 141 14.04 -7.54 3.07
N SER A 142 13.58 -6.63 3.94
CA SER A 142 13.05 -7.00 5.27
C SER A 142 11.73 -7.79 5.23
N LEU A 143 11.05 -7.84 4.08
CA LEU A 143 9.84 -8.65 3.89
C LEU A 143 10.14 -10.12 3.51
N ASN A 144 11.39 -10.42 3.13
CA ASN A 144 11.85 -11.78 2.80
C ASN A 144 12.35 -12.57 4.02
N ASP A 145 12.53 -11.90 5.17
CA ASP A 145 12.96 -12.48 6.45
C ASP A 145 11.77 -12.95 7.31
#